data_AF-A0A7C3LD25-F1
#
_entry.id   AF-A0A7C3LD25-F1
#
_cell.length_a   1.000
_cell.length_b   1.000
_cell.length_c   1.000
_cell.angle_alpha   90.00
_cell.angle_beta   90.00
_cell.angle_gamma   90.00
#
_symmetry.space_group_name_H-M   'P 1'
#
loop_
_entity.id
_entity.type
_entity.pdbx_description
1 polymer ?
#
loop_
_entity_poly.entity_id
_entity_poly.type
_entity_poly.pdbx_seq_one_letter_code
_entity_poly.pdbx_strand_id
1 'polypeptide(L)'
;MIVEFLDYLRAHLRALSRLGIAFIVLLLCIDIFVIDKQHAHTAIQHFPGFWTIFGFVVGAGLIIVAKWFGRQGIRQKEDYYD
;
A
#
# COMPACT_ATOMS: atom_id res chain seq x y z
N MET A 1 -6.46 -24.79 -3.59
CA MET A 1 -5.33 -24.17 -2.85
C MET A 1 -5.20 -22.66 -3.04
N ILE A 2 -4.84 -22.12 -4.22
CA ILE A 2 -4.77 -20.65 -4.42
C ILE A 2 -6.14 -19.97 -4.36
N VAL A 3 -7.18 -20.59 -4.93
CA VAL A 3 -8.54 -20.04 -4.93
C VAL A 3 -9.11 -19.99 -3.51
N GLU A 4 -8.97 -21.08 -2.74
CA GLU A 4 -9.37 -21.14 -1.33
C GLU A 4 -8.64 -20.10 -0.45
N PHE A 5 -7.35 -19.84 -0.74
CA PHE A 5 -6.60 -18.79 -0.06
C PHE A 5 -7.14 -17.39 -0.39
N LEU A 6 -7.47 -17.13 -1.67
CA LEU A 6 -8.10 -15.88 -2.09
C LEU A 6 -9.49 -15.71 -1.47
N ASP A 7 -10.27 -16.78 -1.38
CA ASP A 7 -11.59 -16.77 -0.75
C ASP A 7 -11.48 -16.52 0.75
N TYR A 8 -10.49 -17.11 1.42
CA TYR A 8 -10.19 -16.82 2.82
C TYR A 8 -9.83 -15.35 3.04
N LEU A 9 -8.95 -14.79 2.21
CA LEU A 9 -8.59 -13.37 2.24
C LEU A 9 -9.81 -12.48 1.96
N ARG A 10 -10.65 -12.87 0.98
CA ARG A 10 -11.88 -12.16 0.60
C ARG A 10 -12.90 -12.14 1.75
N ALA A 11 -13.05 -13.25 2.46
CA ALA A 11 -13.91 -13.37 3.63
C ALA A 11 -13.44 -12.47 4.80
N HIS A 12 -12.13 -12.24 4.91
CA HIS A 12 -11.53 -11.45 5.98
C HIS A 12 -11.05 -10.06 5.55
N LEU A 13 -11.51 -9.53 4.41
CA LEU A 13 -11.06 -8.23 3.88
C LEU A 13 -11.17 -7.09 4.88
N ARG A 14 -12.21 -7.07 5.71
CA ARG A 14 -12.36 -6.04 6.75
C ARG A 14 -11.28 -6.14 7.83
N ALA A 15 -10.85 -7.35 8.19
CA ALA A 15 -9.76 -7.54 9.14
C ALA A 15 -8.42 -7.16 8.49
N LEU A 16 -8.19 -7.59 7.25
CA LEU A 16 -6.98 -7.28 6.49
C LEU A 16 -6.83 -5.76 6.26
N SER A 17 -7.92 -5.07 5.90
CA SER A 17 -7.93 -3.62 5.71
C SER A 17 -7.61 -2.89 7.02
N ARG A 18 -8.21 -3.32 8.14
CA ARG A 18 -7.91 -2.75 9.46
C ARG A 18 -6.45 -2.97 9.85
N LEU A 19 -5.89 -4.15 9.58
CA LEU A 19 -4.48 -4.45 9.83
C LEU A 19 -3.57 -3.56 8.98
N GLY A 20 -3.88 -3.40 7.68
CA GLY A 20 -3.14 -2.50 6.79
C GLY A 20 -3.17 -1.05 7.25
N ILE A 21 -4.34 -0.55 7.67
CA ILE A 21 -4.48 0.80 8.24
C ILE A 21 -3.67 0.92 9.54
N ALA A 22 -3.77 -0.06 10.44
CA ALA A 22 -3.01 -0.07 11.69
C ALA A 22 -1.49 -0.05 11.43
N PHE A 23 -1.03 -0.77 10.40
CA PHE A 23 0.37 -0.77 9.99
C PHE A 23 0.81 0.59 9.43
N ILE A 24 -0.01 1.24 8.60
CA ILE A 24 0.28 2.60 8.11
C ILE A 24 0.36 3.60 9.27
N VAL A 25 -0.58 3.53 10.22
CA VAL A 25 -0.57 4.39 11.41
C VAL A 25 0.66 4.12 12.27
N LEU A 26 1.07 2.87 12.43
CA LEU A 26 2.30 2.52 13.14
C LEU A 26 3.53 3.12 12.47
N LEU A 27 3.66 2.99 11.14
CA LEU A 27 4.75 3.59 10.38
C LEU A 27 4.76 5.11 10.51
N LEU A 28 3.58 5.74 10.50
CA LEU A 28 3.44 7.19 10.69
C LEU A 28 3.95 7.59 12.08
N CYS A 29 3.56 6.86 13.13
CA CYS A 29 4.06 7.10 14.48
C CYS A 29 5.59 6.96 14.56
N ILE A 30 6.17 5.95 13.92
CA ILE A 30 7.63 5.76 13.88
C ILE A 30 8.30 6.96 13.20
N ASP A 31 7.80 7.40 12.04
CA ASP A 31 8.34 8.54 11.31
C ASP A 31 8.28 9.86 12.10
N ILE A 32 7.21 10.04 12.87
CA ILE A 32 7.01 11.25 13.68
C ILE A 32 7.86 11.24 14.94
N PHE A 33 7.86 10.14 15.70
CA PHE A 33 8.41 10.08 17.06
C PHE A 33 9.82 9.50 17.16
N VAL A 34 10.23 8.64 16.22
CA VAL A 34 11.52 7.92 16.30
C VAL A 34 12.57 8.53 15.37
N ILE A 35 12.15 9.06 14.22
CA ILE A 35 13.08 9.64 13.25
C ILE A 35 13.42 11.08 13.66
N ASP A 36 14.64 11.24 14.17
CA ASP A 36 15.23 12.53 14.48
C ASP A 36 15.50 13.33 13.18
N LYS A 37 14.93 14.54 13.11
CA LYS A 37 14.98 15.42 11.94
C LYS A 37 16.11 16.47 12.03
N GLN A 38 17.01 16.35 13.00
CA GLN A 38 18.08 17.31 13.28
C GLN A 38 19.10 17.54 12.15
N HIS A 39 19.17 16.66 11.13
CA HIS A 39 20.10 16.81 9.98
C HIS A 39 19.40 17.07 8.63
N ALA A 40 18.13 17.48 8.64
CA ALA A 40 17.39 17.75 7.42
C ALA A 40 17.87 19.04 6.72
N HIS A 41 18.68 18.91 5.65
CA HIS A 41 19.15 20.03 4.84
C HIS A 41 18.09 20.61 3.87
N THR A 42 16.89 20.01 3.76
CA THR A 42 15.82 20.46 2.84
C THR A 42 14.46 20.54 3.55
N ALA A 43 13.73 21.65 3.41
CA ALA A 43 12.48 21.95 4.14
C ALA A 43 11.38 20.88 4.06
N ILE A 44 11.35 20.08 2.99
CA ILE A 44 10.40 18.96 2.80
C ILE A 44 10.66 17.78 3.75
N GLN A 45 11.91 17.54 4.16
CA GLN A 45 12.26 16.45 5.09
C GLN A 45 11.86 16.76 6.54
N HIS A 46 11.48 18.00 6.83
CA HIS A 46 10.99 18.38 8.15
C HIS A 46 9.50 18.02 8.35
N PHE A 47 8.78 17.64 7.28
CA PHE A 47 7.38 17.32 7.39
C PHE A 47 7.18 15.98 8.11
N PRO A 48 6.50 15.95 9.28
CA PRO A 48 6.22 14.72 10.00
C PRO A 48 5.34 13.80 9.17
N GLY A 49 5.78 12.57 8.95
CA GLY A 49 5.06 11.55 8.17
C GLY A 49 5.36 11.53 6.68
N PHE A 50 6.35 12.30 6.20
CA PHE A 50 6.65 12.41 4.76
C PHE A 50 6.90 11.05 4.12
N TRP A 51 7.78 10.23 4.70
CA TRP A 51 8.14 8.93 4.12
C TRP A 51 6.97 7.95 4.10
N THR A 52 6.16 7.93 5.16
CA THR A 52 4.97 7.07 5.24
C THR A 52 3.94 7.46 4.18
N ILE A 53 3.65 8.76 4.04
CA ILE A 53 2.68 9.27 3.06
C ILE A 53 3.19 9.03 1.65
N PHE A 54 4.46 9.36 1.38
CA PHE A 54 5.07 9.15 0.07
C PHE A 54 5.05 7.68 -0.34
N GLY A 55 5.48 6.78 0.55
CA GLY A 55 5.46 5.34 0.28
C GLY A 55 4.05 4.81 -0.01
N PHE A 56 3.06 5.26 0.75
CA PHE A 56 1.66 4.90 0.52
C PHE A 56 1.15 5.41 -0.83
N VAL A 57 1.39 6.67 -1.17
CA VAL A 57 0.96 7.29 -2.43
C VAL A 57 1.61 6.60 -3.63
N VAL A 58 2.91 6.35 -3.58
CA VAL A 58 3.63 5.65 -4.66
C VAL A 58 3.13 4.21 -4.80
N GLY A 59 2.94 3.49 -3.70
CA GLY A 59 2.39 2.13 -3.73
C GLY A 59 0.98 2.06 -4.31
N ALA A 60 0.08 2.94 -3.87
CA ALA A 60 -1.27 3.05 -4.40
C ALA A 60 -1.27 3.45 -5.88
N GLY A 61 -0.43 4.43 -6.25
CA GLY A 61 -0.23 4.87 -7.63
C GLY A 61 0.24 3.71 -8.52
N LEU A 62 1.21 2.92 -8.07
CA LEU A 62 1.71 1.76 -8.80
C LEU A 62 0.60 0.72 -9.04
N ILE A 63 -0.23 0.42 -8.03
CA ILE A 63 -1.37 -0.48 -8.18
C ILE A 63 -2.36 0.07 -9.22
N ILE A 64 -2.66 1.37 -9.19
CA ILE A 64 -3.57 2.03 -10.14
C ILE A 64 -3.00 1.94 -11.56
N VAL A 65 -1.73 2.27 -11.75
CA VAL A 65 -1.04 2.21 -13.05
C VAL A 65 -1.00 0.78 -13.57
N ALA A 66 -0.64 -0.20 -12.73
CA ALA A 66 -0.64 -1.61 -13.09
C ALA A 66 -2.03 -2.08 -13.52
N LYS A 67 -3.09 -1.68 -12.80
CA LYS A 67 -4.47 -2.01 -13.16
C LYS A 67 -4.90 -1.34 -14.46
N TRP A 68 -4.47 -0.09 -14.71
CA TRP A 68 -4.73 0.60 -15.97
C TRP A 68 -4.03 -0.10 -17.14
N PHE A 69 -2.76 -0.44 -16.98
CA PHE A 69 -1.98 -1.17 -17.99
C PHE A 69 -2.57 -2.56 -18.28
N GLY A 70 -3.01 -3.28 -17.24
CA GLY A 70 -3.69 -4.57 -17.41
C GLY A 70 -5.01 -4.48 -18.20
N ARG A 71 -5.73 -3.34 -18.14
CA ARG A 71 -6.94 -3.11 -18.96
C ARG A 71 -6.63 -2.85 -20.44
N GLN A 72 -5.40 -2.50 -20.80
CA GLN A 72 -5.00 -2.27 -22.20
C GLN A 72 -4.77 -3.57 -23.00
N GLY A 73 -5.20 -4.72 -22.48
CA GLY A 73 -5.19 -5.99 -23.20
C GLY A 73 -4.14 -7.00 -22.74
N ILE A 74 -3.40 -6.72 -21.66
CA ILE A 74 -2.39 -7.65 -21.10
C ILE A 74 -3.02 -8.65 -20.11
N ARG A 75 -4.22 -8.37 -19.57
CA ARG A 75 -4.93 -9.35 -18.74
C ARG A 75 -5.44 -10.51 -19.59
N GLN A 76 -5.04 -11.72 -19.20
CA GLN A 76 -5.68 -12.95 -19.65
C GLN A 76 -7.16 -12.95 -19.25
N LYS A 77 -8.02 -13.53 -20.11
CA LYS A 77 -9.46 -13.63 -19.85
C LYS A 77 -9.71 -14.38 -18.53
N GLU A 78 -10.69 -13.90 -17.76
CA GLU A 78 -11.04 -14.47 -16.45
C GLU A 78 -11.52 -15.93 -16.56
N ASP A 79 -12.17 -16.29 -17.67
CA ASP A 79 -12.60 -17.67 -18.01
C ASP A 79 -11.46 -18.63 -18.40
N TYR A 80 -10.19 -18.24 -18.33
CA TYR A 80 -9.08 -19.14 -18.71
C TYR A 80 -8.97 -20.37 -17.78
N TYR A 81 -9.56 -20.30 -16.59
CA TYR A 81 -9.52 -21.35 -15.56
C TYR A 81 -10.89 -21.96 -15.24
N ASP A 82 -11.93 -21.60 -15.98
CA ASP A 82 -13.18 -22.38 -16.01
C ASP A 82 -12.94 -23.73 -16.72
#